data_AF-A0A8C6WEZ8-F1
#
_entry.id   AF-A0A8C6WEZ8-F1
#
_cell.length_a   1.000
_cell.length_b   1.000
_cell.length_c   1.000
_cell.angle_alpha   90.00
_cell.angle_beta   90.00
_cell.angle_gamma   90.00
#
_symmetry.space_group_name_H-M   'P 1'
#
loop_
_entity.id
_entity.type
_entity.pdbx_description
1 polymer ?
#
loop_
_entity_poly.entity_id
_entity_poly.type
_entity_poly.pdbx_seq_one_letter_code
_entity_poly.pdbx_strand_id
1 'polypeptide(L)'
;MKLRLVLAVALLYALMPTGDSIKCYSCEKISGSCDQTKVCPLDDACLTLKAQGDTYRSCVKYNKCDFNSLSFVYPTLSSFSFSCCNSDLCNSAPAASASLLIGLLCSLLAVWWTAP
;
A
#
# COMPACT_ATOMS: atom_id res chain seq x y z
N MET A 1 25.02 -23.57 -32.51
CA MET A 1 25.56 -23.28 -31.15
C MET A 1 25.28 -21.84 -30.71
N LYS A 2 25.63 -20.82 -31.52
CA LYS A 2 25.40 -19.39 -31.20
C LYS A 2 23.94 -19.03 -30.88
N LEU A 3 22.98 -19.50 -31.68
CA LEU A 3 21.54 -19.23 -31.46
C LEU A 3 21.00 -19.82 -30.14
N ARG A 4 21.46 -21.02 -29.76
CA ARG A 4 21.08 -21.65 -28.49
C ARG A 4 21.64 -20.91 -27.29
N LEU A 5 22.87 -20.40 -27.40
CA LEU A 5 23.50 -19.57 -26.38
C LEU A 5 22.74 -18.24 -26.20
N VAL A 6 22.39 -17.58 -27.30
CA VAL A 6 21.61 -16.31 -27.28
C VAL A 6 20.24 -16.53 -26.66
N LEU A 7 19.52 -17.60 -27.03
CA LEU A 7 18.23 -17.94 -26.43
C LEU A 7 18.33 -18.23 -24.93
N ALA A 8 19.36 -18.97 -24.50
CA ALA A 8 19.59 -19.25 -23.09
C ALA A 8 19.86 -17.98 -22.27
N VAL A 9 20.67 -17.06 -22.81
CA VAL A 9 20.96 -15.76 -22.16
C VAL A 9 19.71 -14.88 -22.09
N ALA A 10 18.90 -14.83 -23.16
CA ALA A 10 17.65 -14.07 -23.18
C ALA A 10 16.63 -14.60 -22.15
N LEU A 11 16.51 -15.93 -22.03
CA LEU A 11 15.64 -16.56 -21.03
C LEU A 11 16.10 -16.26 -19.60
N LEU A 12 17.41 -16.30 -19.34
CA LEU A 12 17.98 -15.94 -18.04
C LEU A 12 17.67 -14.49 -17.67
N TYR A 13 17.80 -13.55 -18.61
CA TYR A 13 17.48 -12.15 -18.37
C TYR A 13 15.98 -11.92 -18.10
N ALA A 14 15.11 -12.63 -18.82
CA ALA A 14 13.65 -12.56 -18.62
C ALA A 14 13.18 -13.18 -17.28
N LEU A 15 13.97 -14.08 -16.70
CA LEU A 15 13.70 -14.69 -15.39
C LEU A 15 14.26 -13.89 -14.22
N MET A 16 14.99 -12.79 -14.47
CA MET A 16 15.42 -11.89 -13.41
C MET A 16 14.17 -11.23 -12.81
N PRO A 17 13.88 -11.42 -11.51
CA PRO A 17 12.76 -10.75 -10.89
C PRO A 17 12.99 -9.24 -10.97
N THR A 18 12.06 -8.52 -11.64
CA THR A 18 11.98 -7.08 -11.49
C THR A 18 11.61 -6.83 -10.04
N GLY A 19 12.55 -6.32 -9.25
CA GLY A 19 12.29 -5.92 -7.88
C GLY A 19 11.40 -4.69 -7.89
N ASP A 20 10.09 -4.87 -8.09
CA ASP A 20 9.11 -3.81 -7.93
C ASP A 20 9.03 -3.47 -6.44
N SER A 21 9.73 -2.42 -6.04
CA SER A 21 9.59 -1.85 -4.70
C SER A 21 8.30 -1.06 -4.64
N ILE A 22 7.40 -1.42 -3.73
CA ILE A 22 6.15 -0.69 -3.54
C ILE A 22 6.37 0.52 -2.63
N LYS A 23 5.46 1.49 -2.68
CA LYS A 23 5.42 2.63 -1.76
C LYS A 23 4.27 2.46 -0.77
N CYS A 24 4.50 2.70 0.51
CA CYS A 24 3.45 2.59 1.55
C CYS A 24 3.45 3.82 2.45
N TYR A 25 2.31 4.09 3.10
CA TYR A 25 2.29 4.96 4.27
C TYR A 25 2.99 4.27 5.44
N SER A 26 3.80 5.02 6.20
CA SER A 26 4.53 4.48 7.35
C SER A 26 4.53 5.45 8.53
N CYS A 27 4.00 5.01 9.66
CA CYS A 27 3.89 5.79 10.90
C CYS A 27 3.77 4.86 12.11
N GLU A 28 4.53 5.18 13.17
CA GLU A 28 4.68 4.35 14.36
C GLU A 28 3.58 4.56 15.39
N LYS A 29 2.83 5.67 15.33
CA LYS A 29 1.62 5.91 16.13
C LYS A 29 0.85 7.09 15.55
N ILE A 30 -0.45 6.93 15.33
CA ILE A 30 -1.34 8.03 14.93
C ILE A 30 -1.95 8.66 16.17
N SER A 31 -1.35 9.77 16.64
CA SER A 31 -2.09 10.80 17.38
C SER A 31 -2.61 11.92 16.46
N GLY A 32 -2.43 11.79 15.13
CA GLY A 32 -2.81 12.77 14.08
C GLY A 32 -2.87 12.16 12.66
N SER A 33 -2.80 12.96 11.59
CA SER A 33 -2.79 12.44 10.21
C SER A 33 -1.45 11.77 9.85
N CYS A 34 -1.51 10.55 9.31
CA CYS A 34 -0.33 9.82 8.84
C CYS A 34 -0.15 10.04 7.34
N ASP A 35 0.64 11.07 7.01
CA ASP A 35 0.89 11.52 5.65
C ASP A 35 2.28 11.12 5.13
N GLN A 36 3.09 10.46 5.98
CA GLN A 36 4.43 10.02 5.62
C GLN A 36 4.38 8.75 4.76
N THR A 37 5.04 8.82 3.60
CA THR A 37 5.19 7.70 2.68
C THR A 37 6.65 7.27 2.57
N LYS A 38 6.90 5.98 2.41
CA LYS A 38 8.24 5.43 2.20
C LYS A 38 8.22 4.36 1.12
N VAL A 39 9.33 4.23 0.40
CA VAL A 39 9.57 3.10 -0.51
C VAL A 39 9.95 1.89 0.35
N CYS A 40 9.44 0.72 -0.03
CA CYS A 40 9.65 -0.56 0.61
C CYS A 40 10.69 -1.38 -0.19
N PRO A 41 12.01 -1.27 0.11
CA PRO A 41 13.04 -1.89 -0.72
C PRO A 41 13.11 -3.41 -0.57
N LEU A 42 12.74 -3.91 0.61
CA LEU A 42 12.80 -5.33 0.96
C LEU A 42 11.42 -5.92 1.22
N ASP A 43 10.35 -5.14 1.11
CA ASP A 43 8.99 -5.54 1.47
C ASP A 43 8.07 -5.44 0.24
N ASP A 44 7.06 -6.30 0.19
CA ASP A 44 6.11 -6.47 -0.92
C ASP A 44 4.66 -6.34 -0.44
N ALA A 45 4.42 -5.63 0.67
CA ALA A 45 3.09 -5.30 1.14
C ALA A 45 3.08 -4.06 2.05
N CYS A 46 1.95 -3.37 2.05
CA CYS A 46 1.63 -2.33 3.01
C CYS A 46 0.78 -2.91 4.14
N LEU A 47 1.12 -2.60 5.39
CA LEU A 47 0.35 -2.96 6.58
C LEU A 47 -0.51 -1.78 7.04
N THR A 48 -1.74 -2.09 7.45
CA THR A 48 -2.54 -1.26 8.37
C THR A 48 -2.90 -2.10 9.59
N LEU A 49 -2.46 -1.69 10.76
CA LEU A 49 -2.77 -2.34 12.04
C LEU A 49 -3.51 -1.37 12.95
N LYS A 50 -4.57 -1.83 13.63
CA LYS A 50 -5.38 -1.02 14.54
C LYS A 50 -5.43 -1.66 15.92
N ALA A 51 -5.07 -0.88 16.94
CA ALA A 51 -5.07 -1.33 18.33
C ALA A 51 -5.36 -0.16 19.27
N GLN A 52 -6.23 -0.35 20.27
CA GLN A 52 -6.50 0.64 21.33
C GLN A 52 -6.82 2.07 20.83
N GLY A 53 -7.46 2.20 19.66
CA GLY A 53 -7.76 3.49 19.03
C GLY A 53 -6.64 4.07 18.17
N ASP A 54 -5.43 3.52 18.25
CA ASP A 54 -4.31 3.87 17.40
C ASP A 54 -4.33 3.07 16.09
N THR A 55 -3.80 3.69 15.02
CA THR A 55 -3.54 3.03 13.74
C THR A 55 -2.05 3.12 13.41
N TYR A 56 -1.46 1.99 13.08
CA TYR A 56 -0.06 1.80 12.72
C TYR A 56 -0.01 1.44 11.24
N ARG A 57 0.94 2.04 10.51
CA ARG A 57 1.16 1.73 9.10
C ARG A 57 2.64 1.51 8.86
N SER A 58 2.97 0.55 8.01
CA SER A 58 4.36 0.21 7.71
C SER A 58 4.47 -0.62 6.42
N CYS A 59 5.70 -0.84 5.98
CA CYS A 59 6.02 -1.89 5.02
C CYS A 59 6.11 -3.24 5.76
N VAL A 60 5.71 -4.31 5.09
CA VAL A 60 5.84 -5.68 5.58
C VAL A 60 5.99 -6.63 4.40
N LYS A 61 6.59 -7.80 4.65
CA LYS A 61 6.45 -8.93 3.72
C LYS A 61 5.02 -9.46 3.73
N TYR A 62 4.41 -9.67 2.57
CA TYR A 62 3.05 -10.19 2.47
C TYR A 62 2.89 -11.53 3.20
N ASN A 63 3.90 -12.40 3.12
CA ASN A 63 3.93 -13.68 3.84
C ASN A 63 4.16 -13.59 5.36
N LYS A 64 4.53 -12.40 5.87
CA LYS A 64 4.63 -12.08 7.30
C LYS A 64 3.43 -11.27 7.79
N CYS A 65 2.44 -11.04 6.94
CA CYS A 65 1.19 -10.42 7.33
C CYS A 65 0.24 -11.45 7.96
N ASP A 66 0.63 -11.95 9.12
CA ASP A 66 -0.12 -12.90 9.91
C ASP A 66 -0.03 -12.53 11.40
N PHE A 67 -0.99 -13.02 12.19
CA PHE A 67 -1.08 -12.66 13.60
C PHE A 67 0.18 -13.04 14.40
N ASN A 68 0.80 -14.18 14.10
CA ASN A 68 1.96 -14.68 14.86
C ASN A 68 3.20 -13.82 14.59
N SER A 69 3.46 -13.48 13.33
CA SER A 69 4.54 -12.57 12.95
C SER A 69 4.31 -11.15 13.50
N LEU A 70 3.09 -10.62 13.38
CA LEU A 70 2.77 -9.26 13.82
C LEU A 70 2.80 -9.12 15.35
N SER A 71 2.39 -10.15 16.10
CA SER A 71 2.46 -10.13 17.56
C SER A 71 3.89 -10.06 18.09
N PHE A 72 4.86 -10.62 17.35
CA PHE A 72 6.27 -10.50 17.70
C PHE A 72 6.82 -9.10 17.44
N VAL A 73 6.37 -8.44 16.36
CA VAL A 73 6.77 -7.07 16.01
C VAL A 73 6.10 -6.03 16.91
N TYR A 74 4.86 -6.28 17.35
CA TYR A 74 4.07 -5.40 18.19
C TYR A 74 3.72 -6.04 19.56
N PRO A 75 4.73 -6.38 20.39
CA PRO A 75 4.52 -7.19 21.60
C PRO A 75 3.73 -6.46 22.70
N THR A 76 3.64 -5.13 22.62
CA THR A 76 2.90 -4.31 23.60
C THR A 76 1.40 -4.22 23.31
N LEU A 77 0.95 -4.72 22.15
CA LEU A 77 -0.46 -4.66 21.74
C LEU A 77 -1.17 -5.94 22.19
N SER A 78 -2.02 -5.83 23.21
CA SER A 78 -2.78 -6.96 23.78
C SER A 78 -3.86 -7.54 22.84
N SER A 79 -4.41 -6.73 21.94
CA SER A 79 -5.32 -7.14 20.88
C SER A 79 -5.30 -6.12 19.75
N PHE A 80 -5.28 -6.60 18.51
CA PHE A 80 -5.23 -5.77 17.33
C PHE A 80 -5.92 -6.44 16.14
N SER A 81 -6.36 -5.61 15.20
CA SER A 81 -6.79 -6.04 13.86
C SER A 81 -5.80 -5.54 12.82
N PHE A 82 -5.64 -6.26 11.72
CA PHE A 82 -4.69 -5.90 10.68
C PHE A 82 -5.23 -6.21 9.28
N SER A 83 -4.69 -5.50 8.29
CA SER A 83 -4.95 -5.72 6.86
C SER A 83 -3.69 -5.43 6.07
N CYS A 84 -3.46 -6.20 5.01
CA CYS A 84 -2.36 -6.00 4.08
C CYS A 84 -2.83 -5.96 2.63
N CYS A 85 -2.09 -5.22 1.82
CA CYS A 85 -2.31 -5.06 0.39
C CYS A 85 -0.97 -4.89 -0.33
N ASN A 86 -0.90 -5.26 -1.61
CA ASN A 86 0.33 -5.23 -2.42
C ASN A 86 0.17 -4.32 -3.64
N SER A 87 -0.07 -3.04 -3.38
CA SER A 87 -0.05 -2.00 -4.41
C SER A 87 0.37 -0.67 -3.80
N ASP A 88 0.84 0.27 -4.62
CA ASP A 88 1.32 1.55 -4.13
C ASP A 88 0.26 2.30 -3.33
N LEU A 89 0.65 2.73 -2.14
CA LEU A 89 -0.08 3.57 -1.21
C LEU A 89 -1.45 3.01 -0.80
N CYS A 90 -1.66 1.70 -0.98
CA CYS A 90 -2.94 1.03 -0.75
C CYS A 90 -3.42 1.06 0.71
N ASN A 91 -2.51 1.32 1.65
CA ASN A 91 -2.82 1.47 3.08
C ASN A 91 -3.21 2.90 3.49
N SER A 92 -3.61 3.75 2.54
CA SER A 92 -4.18 5.07 2.82
C SER A 92 -5.42 4.98 3.71
N ALA A 93 -5.72 6.05 4.47
CA ALA A 93 -7.02 6.16 5.11
C ALA A 93 -8.12 6.15 4.04
N PRO A 94 -9.31 5.58 4.29
CA PRO A 94 -10.46 5.80 3.43
C PRO A 94 -10.63 7.31 3.27
N ALA A 95 -10.55 7.81 2.04
CA ALA A 95 -10.69 9.23 1.75
C ALA A 95 -12.11 9.67 2.07
N ALA A 96 -12.33 10.12 3.31
CA ALA A 96 -13.57 10.76 3.71
C ALA A 96 -13.61 12.16 3.07
N SER A 97 -13.91 12.26 1.76
CA SER A 97 -14.37 13.49 1.07
C SER A 97 -14.24 13.48 -0.46
N ALA A 98 -13.39 12.64 -1.06
CA ALA A 98 -13.12 12.73 -2.50
C ALA A 98 -14.37 12.48 -3.36
N SER A 99 -15.20 11.50 -2.99
CA SER A 99 -16.42 11.17 -3.73
C SER A 99 -17.47 12.29 -3.72
N LEU A 100 -17.55 13.07 -2.63
CA LEU A 100 -18.48 14.19 -2.54
C LEU A 100 -18.02 15.37 -3.40
N LEU A 101 -16.71 15.66 -3.42
CA LEU A 101 -16.14 16.73 -4.23
C LEU A 101 -16.25 16.44 -5.73
N ILE A 102 -16.01 15.19 -6.14
CA ILE A 102 -16.16 14.76 -7.54
C ILE A 102 -17.63 14.86 -7.97
N GLY A 103 -18.57 14.41 -7.13
CA GLY A 103 -20.01 14.53 -7.40
C GLY A 103 -20.48 16.00 -7.52
N LEU A 104 -19.94 16.88 -6.67
CA LEU A 104 -20.26 18.32 -6.70
C LEU A 104 -19.75 19.00 -7.98
N LEU A 105 -18.52 18.70 -8.40
CA LEU A 105 -17.91 19.21 -9.62
C LEU A 105 -18.67 18.76 -10.88
N CYS A 106 -19.06 17.49 -10.96
CA CYS A 106 -19.87 16.98 -12.07
C CYS A 106 -21.24 17.68 -12.17
N SER A 107 -21.85 17.99 -11.02
CA SER A 107 -23.15 18.65 -10.96
C SER A 107 -23.08 20.10 -11.44
N LEU A 108 -22.02 20.83 -11.06
CA LEU A 108 -21.79 22.21 -11.49
C LEU A 108 -21.51 22.30 -13.00
N LEU A 109 -20.75 21.36 -13.56
CA LEU A 109 -20.49 21.29 -15.00
C LEU A 109 -21.76 20.98 -15.79
N ALA A 110 -22.64 20.11 -15.28
CA ALA A 110 -23.92 19.82 -15.91
C ALA A 110 -24.84 21.06 -15.93
N VAL A 111 -24.91 21.81 -14.81
CA VAL A 111 -25.72 23.03 -14.71
C VAL A 111 -25.20 24.13 -15.65
N TRP A 112 -23.89 24.27 -15.80
CA TRP A 112 -23.28 25.22 -16.74
C TRP A 112 -23.53 24.86 -18.20
N TRP A 113 -23.58 23.57 -18.54
CA TRP A 113 -23.88 23.12 -19.90
C TRP A 113 -25.36 23.31 -20.28
N THR A 114 -26.26 23.25 -19.30
CA THR A 114 -27.71 23.39 -19.52
C THR A 114 -28.26 24.79 -19.25
N ALA A 115 -27.42 25.74 -18.85
CA ALA A 115 -27.83 27.12 -18.69
C ALA A 115 -28.05 27.77 -20.09
N PRO A 116 -29.24 28.34 -20.37
CA PRO A 116 -29.55 28.97 -21.65
C PRO A 116 -28.77 30.27 -21.89
#